data_AF-A0A2H6EK92-F1
#
_entry.id   AF-A0A2H6EK92-F1
#
_cell.length_a   1.000
_cell.length_b   1.000
_cell.length_c   1.000
_cell.angle_alpha   90.00
_cell.angle_beta   90.00
_cell.angle_gamma   90.00
#
_symmetry.space_group_name_H-M   'P 1'
#
loop_
_entity.id
_entity.type
_entity.pdbx_description
1 polymer ?
#
loop_
_entity_poly.entity_id
_entity_poly.type
_entity_poly.pdbx_seq_one_letter_code
_entity_poly.pdbx_strand_id
1 'polypeptide(L)'
;MRRIINSIQWRLRTFFIKLYLKRRNVKFVTLPSFSGYLPEIINEGTFTIGTNCSFNSFRLKQHFTVEKNAVLEIKDGSRFNDGVNLCATQFIKIGHHTRIGDMTYIYDTNFHQISPENPTKCEPVII
;
A
#
# COMPACT_ATOMS: atom_id res chain seq x y z
N MET A 1 -4.27 17.73 -31.57
CA MET A 1 -4.80 18.25 -30.27
C MET A 1 -5.02 17.17 -29.20
N ARG A 2 -5.71 16.05 -29.45
CA ARG A 2 -5.98 14.98 -28.43
C ARG A 2 -4.73 14.44 -27.71
N ARG A 3 -3.60 14.21 -28.41
CA ARG A 3 -2.34 13.73 -27.80
C ARG A 3 -1.72 14.71 -26.78
N ILE A 4 -1.84 16.01 -27.00
CA ILE A 4 -1.21 17.04 -26.15
C ILE A 4 -2.03 17.22 -24.85
N ILE A 5 -3.37 17.28 -24.96
CA ILE A 5 -4.28 17.36 -23.81
C ILE A 5 -4.09 16.16 -22.88
N ASN A 6 -3.95 14.96 -23.45
CA ASN A 6 -3.66 13.74 -22.69
C ASN A 6 -2.32 13.81 -21.94
N SER A 7 -1.30 14.45 -22.54
CA SER A 7 0.01 14.61 -21.89
C SER A 7 -0.02 15.57 -20.70
N ILE A 8 -0.80 16.65 -20.79
CA ILE A 8 -0.97 17.63 -19.70
C ILE A 8 -1.76 17.00 -18.55
N GLN A 9 -2.89 16.35 -18.85
CA GLN A 9 -3.69 15.64 -17.85
C GLN A 9 -2.88 14.56 -17.14
N TRP A 10 -2.04 13.82 -17.87
CA TRP A 10 -1.17 12.80 -17.30
C TRP A 10 -0.08 13.39 -16.40
N ARG A 11 0.54 14.51 -16.79
CA ARG A 11 1.52 15.24 -15.95
C ARG A 11 0.89 15.75 -14.66
N LEU A 12 -0.30 16.34 -14.73
CA LEU A 12 -1.05 16.79 -13.56
C LEU A 12 -1.37 15.63 -12.62
N ARG A 13 -1.91 14.53 -13.16
CA ARG A 13 -2.20 13.32 -12.38
C ARG A 13 -0.95 12.77 -11.67
N THR A 14 0.15 12.65 -12.40
CA THR A 14 1.45 12.20 -11.88
C THR A 14 1.93 13.10 -10.74
N PHE A 15 1.79 14.42 -10.89
CA PHE A 15 2.12 15.38 -9.84
C PHE A 15 1.25 15.19 -8.59
N PHE A 16 -0.06 15.04 -8.76
CA PHE A 16 -0.98 14.82 -7.65
C PHE A 16 -0.70 13.51 -6.91
N ILE A 17 -0.43 12.41 -7.62
CA ILE A 17 -0.07 11.12 -7.00
C ILE A 17 1.24 11.26 -6.23
N LYS A 18 2.25 11.91 -6.81
CA LYS A 18 3.53 12.13 -6.14
C LYS A 18 3.35 12.95 -4.85
N LEU A 19 2.54 14.01 -4.90
CA LEU A 19 2.23 14.82 -3.73
C LEU A 19 1.42 14.04 -2.68
N TYR A 20 0.44 13.24 -3.13
CA TYR A 20 -0.38 12.37 -2.29
C TYR A 20 0.49 11.42 -1.46
N LEU A 21 1.39 10.69 -2.11
CA LEU A 21 2.29 9.73 -1.48
C LEU A 21 3.31 10.41 -0.55
N LYS A 22 3.90 11.53 -0.98
CA LYS A 22 4.85 12.29 -0.16
C LYS A 22 4.22 12.80 1.14
N ARG A 23 2.97 13.30 1.09
CA ARG A 23 2.25 13.75 2.28
C ARG A 23 1.93 12.62 3.28
N ARG A 24 1.94 11.38 2.81
CA ARG A 24 1.72 10.16 3.62
C ARG A 24 3.03 9.45 3.94
N ASN A 25 4.18 10.13 3.79
CA ASN A 25 5.51 9.57 4.06
C ASN A 25 5.79 8.24 3.32
N VAL A 26 5.19 8.04 2.14
CA VAL A 26 5.42 6.83 1.34
C VAL A 26 6.63 7.04 0.45
N LYS A 27 7.64 6.18 0.60
CA LYS A 27 8.82 6.14 -0.25
C LYS A 27 8.56 5.21 -1.42
N PHE A 28 8.96 5.61 -2.62
CA PHE A 28 8.80 4.78 -3.81
C PHE A 28 9.98 4.94 -4.75
N VAL A 29 10.38 3.84 -5.41
CA VAL A 29 11.49 3.85 -6.37
C VAL A 29 11.05 4.52 -7.67
N THR A 30 9.92 4.08 -8.22
CA THR A 30 9.22 4.74 -9.34
C THR A 30 7.79 5.04 -8.93
N LEU A 31 7.17 6.05 -9.53
CA LEU A 31 5.79 6.39 -9.20
C LEU A 31 4.87 5.19 -9.50
N PRO A 32 4.16 4.63 -8.51
CA PRO A 32 3.24 3.53 -8.77
C PRO A 32 2.03 4.00 -9.56
N SER A 33 1.43 3.06 -10.28
CA SER A 33 0.20 3.31 -11.03
C SER A 33 -1.02 3.07 -10.15
N PHE A 34 -1.99 3.96 -10.25
CA PHE A 34 -3.28 3.84 -9.58
C PHE A 34 -4.37 3.90 -10.63
N SER A 35 -5.29 2.94 -10.61
CA SER A 35 -6.49 2.92 -11.44
C SER A 35 -7.73 2.91 -10.56
N GLY A 36 -8.66 3.83 -10.82
CA GLY A 36 -9.84 4.04 -9.97
C GLY A 36 -9.51 4.88 -8.73
N TYR A 37 -9.99 4.46 -7.56
CA TYR A 37 -9.78 5.15 -6.29
C TYR A 37 -8.31 5.09 -5.85
N LEU A 38 -7.84 6.17 -5.21
CA LEU A 38 -6.56 6.14 -4.49
C LEU A 38 -6.72 5.33 -3.19
N PRO A 39 -5.69 4.56 -2.78
CA PRO A 39 -5.72 3.83 -1.52
C PRO A 39 -5.79 4.80 -0.36
N GLU A 40 -6.51 4.46 0.70
CA GLU A 40 -6.39 5.14 1.97
C GLU A 40 -5.10 4.69 2.67
N ILE A 41 -4.27 5.64 3.09
CA ILE A 41 -2.97 5.34 3.69
C ILE A 41 -2.83 6.13 4.99
N ILE A 42 -2.58 5.39 6.07
CA ILE A 42 -2.16 5.91 7.37
C ILE A 42 -0.77 5.33 7.62
N ASN A 43 0.25 6.19 7.74
CA ASN A 43 1.63 5.73 7.83
C ASN A 43 2.42 6.56 8.85
N GLU A 44 2.64 5.94 10.01
CA GLU A 44 3.45 6.45 11.12
C GLU A 44 4.82 5.75 11.19
N GLY A 45 5.07 4.78 10.30
CA GLY A 45 6.30 3.99 10.23
C GLY A 45 7.03 4.15 8.90
N THR A 46 7.52 3.03 8.36
CA THR A 46 8.22 2.97 7.07
C THR A 46 7.38 2.24 6.03
N PHE A 47 6.90 2.98 5.03
CA PHE A 47 6.22 2.41 3.87
C PHE A 47 7.06 2.62 2.60
N THR A 48 7.51 1.52 1.99
CA THR A 48 8.29 1.53 0.75
C THR A 48 7.60 0.76 -0.38
N ILE A 49 7.64 1.32 -1.58
CA ILE A 49 7.07 0.72 -2.80
C ILE A 49 8.16 0.61 -3.88
N GLY A 50 8.31 -0.58 -4.44
CA GLY A 50 9.24 -0.88 -5.52
C GLY A 50 8.83 -0.27 -6.85
N THR A 51 9.51 -0.73 -7.90
CA THR A 51 9.25 -0.33 -9.28
C THR A 51 8.01 -1.01 -9.85
N ASN A 52 7.35 -0.37 -10.82
CA ASN A 52 6.26 -0.98 -11.61
C ASN A 52 5.11 -1.59 -10.80
N CYS A 53 4.86 -1.10 -9.59
CA CYS A 53 3.72 -1.53 -8.78
C CYS A 53 2.42 -0.90 -9.27
N SER A 54 1.32 -1.65 -9.17
CA SER A 54 -0.01 -1.20 -9.61
C SER A 54 -1.09 -1.46 -8.57
N PHE A 55 -1.94 -0.46 -8.38
CA PHE A 55 -3.03 -0.47 -7.42
C PHE A 55 -4.33 -0.19 -8.18
N ASN A 56 -5.18 -1.21 -8.31
CA ASN A 56 -6.42 -1.15 -9.07
C ASN A 56 -7.60 -1.28 -8.12
N SER A 57 -8.42 -0.23 -8.03
CA SER A 57 -9.53 -0.13 -7.07
C SER A 57 -10.71 0.59 -7.71
N PHE A 58 -11.69 -0.15 -8.23
CA PHE A 58 -12.88 0.39 -8.90
C PHE A 58 -14.17 0.21 -8.10
N ARG A 59 -14.21 -0.75 -7.17
CA ARG A 59 -15.34 -1.05 -6.29
C ARG A 59 -15.09 -0.57 -4.87
N LEU A 60 -13.91 -0.89 -4.33
CA LEU A 60 -13.59 -0.63 -2.93
C LEU A 60 -12.16 -0.14 -2.78
N LYS A 61 -11.97 0.92 -1.99
CA LYS A 61 -10.67 1.48 -1.67
C LYS A 61 -9.79 0.41 -1.01
N GLN A 62 -8.52 0.45 -1.34
CA GLN A 62 -7.49 -0.27 -0.60
C GLN A 62 -7.13 0.52 0.66
N HIS A 63 -6.79 -0.18 1.73
CA HIS A 63 -6.40 0.42 3.01
C HIS A 63 -5.01 -0.07 3.39
N PHE A 64 -4.09 0.87 3.63
CA PHE A 64 -2.73 0.56 4.08
C PHE A 64 -2.45 1.32 5.37
N THR A 65 -2.29 0.58 6.46
CA THR A 65 -1.93 1.10 7.77
C THR A 65 -0.54 0.61 8.15
N VAL A 66 0.33 1.55 8.52
CA VAL A 66 1.68 1.26 9.02
C VAL A 66 1.84 2.00 10.34
N GLU A 67 1.85 1.28 11.44
CA GLU A 67 1.99 1.87 12.77
C GLU A 67 3.41 2.41 13.02
N LYS A 68 3.57 3.14 14.12
CA LYS A 68 4.85 3.68 14.55
C LYS A 68 5.89 2.55 14.69
N ASN A 69 7.07 2.77 14.11
CA ASN A 69 8.19 1.81 14.04
C ASN A 69 7.91 0.53 13.22
N ALA A 70 6.72 0.38 12.63
CA ALA A 70 6.42 -0.74 11.75
C ALA A 70 6.97 -0.52 10.34
N VAL A 71 7.07 -1.60 9.57
CA VAL A 71 7.52 -1.58 8.19
C VAL A 71 6.51 -2.28 7.28
N LEU A 72 6.10 -1.60 6.22
CA LEU A 72 5.44 -2.20 5.07
C LEU A 72 6.35 -2.03 3.84
N GLU A 73 6.80 -3.16 3.30
CA GLU A 73 7.64 -3.21 2.10
C GLU A 73 6.88 -3.91 0.97
N ILE A 74 6.71 -3.20 -0.15
CA ILE A 74 6.17 -3.76 -1.39
C ILE A 74 7.29 -3.79 -2.43
N LYS A 75 7.70 -4.96 -2.88
CA LYS A 75 8.74 -5.14 -3.90
C LYS A 75 8.20 -4.98 -5.33
N ASP A 76 9.12 -5.02 -6.29
CA ASP A 76 8.90 -4.67 -7.69
C ASP A 76 7.80 -5.49 -8.37
N GLY A 77 7.05 -4.85 -9.26
CA GLY A 77 6.09 -5.52 -10.16
C GLY A 77 4.83 -6.06 -9.47
N SER A 78 4.64 -5.78 -8.18
CA SER A 78 3.52 -6.28 -7.40
C SER A 78 2.21 -5.53 -7.70
N ARG A 79 1.09 -6.26 -7.61
CA ARG A 79 -0.23 -5.78 -8.01
C ARG A 79 -1.25 -6.02 -6.92
N PHE A 80 -2.08 -5.02 -6.65
CA PHE A 80 -3.09 -5.02 -5.61
C PHE A 80 -4.43 -4.65 -6.24
N ASN A 81 -5.46 -5.45 -5.95
CA ASN A 81 -6.80 -5.23 -6.47
C ASN A 81 -7.75 -4.59 -5.43
N ASP A 82 -9.05 -4.55 -5.76
CA ASP A 82 -10.10 -3.93 -4.99
C ASP A 82 -10.10 -4.35 -3.51
N GLY A 83 -10.23 -3.39 -2.60
CA GLY A 83 -10.46 -3.68 -1.18
C GLY A 83 -9.33 -4.35 -0.42
N VAL A 84 -8.11 -4.45 -0.98
CA VAL A 84 -6.96 -4.99 -0.24
C VAL A 84 -6.69 -4.15 1.01
N ASN A 85 -6.52 -4.82 2.14
CA ASN A 85 -6.21 -4.22 3.43
C ASN A 85 -4.91 -4.80 4.00
N LEU A 86 -3.88 -3.96 4.17
CA LEU A 86 -2.64 -4.34 4.84
C LEU A 86 -2.48 -3.49 6.09
N CYS A 87 -2.28 -4.12 7.24
CA CYS A 87 -1.98 -3.43 8.50
C CYS A 87 -0.70 -3.99 9.11
N ALA A 88 0.37 -3.20 9.07
CA ALA A 88 1.66 -3.54 9.65
C ALA A 88 1.82 -2.84 11.01
N THR A 89 1.94 -3.64 12.06
CA THR A 89 2.27 -3.21 13.43
C THR A 89 3.73 -3.50 13.79
N GLN A 90 4.38 -4.41 13.07
CA GLN A 90 5.79 -4.74 13.15
C GLN A 90 6.43 -4.78 11.75
N PHE A 91 6.05 -5.75 10.92
CA PHE A 91 6.67 -5.99 9.63
C PHE A 91 5.79 -6.80 8.67
N ILE A 92 5.44 -6.21 7.53
CA ILE A 92 4.85 -6.90 6.38
C ILE A 92 5.74 -6.67 5.15
N LYS A 93 6.11 -7.76 4.48
CA LYS A 93 6.85 -7.72 3.22
C LYS A 93 6.11 -8.49 2.13
N ILE A 94 5.82 -7.77 1.05
CA ILE A 94 5.29 -8.31 -0.19
C ILE A 94 6.44 -8.44 -1.20
N GLY A 95 6.71 -9.66 -1.64
CA GLY A 95 7.74 -10.03 -2.58
C GLY A 95 7.55 -9.48 -3.99
N HIS A 96 8.48 -9.84 -4.87
CA HIS A 96 8.49 -9.37 -6.26
C HIS A 96 7.40 -10.06 -7.07
N HIS A 97 6.71 -9.31 -7.94
CA HIS A 97 5.68 -9.81 -8.85
C HIS A 97 4.49 -10.49 -8.14
N THR A 98 4.28 -10.18 -6.86
CA THR A 98 3.19 -10.73 -6.08
C THR A 98 1.87 -10.11 -6.51
N ARG A 99 0.84 -10.95 -6.67
CA ARG A 99 -0.52 -10.51 -7.01
C ARG A 99 -1.43 -10.75 -5.82
N ILE A 100 -1.92 -9.67 -5.24
CA ILE A 100 -2.87 -9.71 -4.12
C ILE A 100 -4.27 -9.50 -4.68
N GLY A 101 -5.10 -10.53 -4.53
CA GLY A 101 -6.46 -10.57 -5.02
C GLY A 101 -7.39 -9.62 -4.25
N ASP A 102 -8.59 -9.46 -4.78
CA ASP A 102 -9.62 -8.60 -4.22
C ASP A 102 -9.93 -8.98 -2.76
N MET A 103 -10.21 -7.98 -1.92
CA MET A 103 -10.64 -8.17 -0.53
C MET A 103 -9.68 -9.02 0.31
N THR A 104 -8.39 -9.03 -0.02
CA THR A 104 -7.37 -9.72 0.78
C THR A 104 -6.97 -8.87 1.98
N TYR A 105 -6.97 -9.49 3.17
CA TYR A 105 -6.62 -8.85 4.44
C TYR A 105 -5.34 -9.51 4.96
N ILE A 106 -4.29 -8.72 5.19
CA ILE A 106 -3.01 -9.21 5.71
C ILE A 106 -2.60 -8.35 6.89
N TYR A 107 -2.53 -8.98 8.06
CA TYR A 107 -2.15 -8.36 9.31
C TYR A 107 -1.02 -9.17 9.95
N ASP A 108 -0.06 -8.47 10.53
CA ASP A 108 1.03 -9.08 11.30
C ASP A 108 0.70 -9.14 12.80
N THR A 109 -0.55 -8.87 13.18
CA THR A 109 -1.03 -8.87 14.55
C THR A 109 -2.43 -9.44 14.68
N ASN A 110 -2.77 -9.88 15.89
CA ASN A 110 -4.15 -10.18 16.29
C ASN A 110 -4.89 -8.98 16.92
N PHE A 111 -4.25 -7.82 17.07
CA PHE A 111 -4.74 -6.55 17.67
C PHE A 111 -5.18 -6.60 19.13
N HIS A 112 -5.64 -7.73 19.62
CA HIS A 112 -6.23 -7.87 20.93
C HIS A 112 -5.53 -8.97 21.72
N GLN A 113 -5.27 -8.64 22.99
CA GLN A 113 -4.92 -9.63 23.99
C GLN A 113 -6.12 -10.56 24.21
N ILE A 114 -5.86 -11.87 24.20
CA ILE A 114 -6.91 -12.89 24.32
C ILE A 114 -7.16 -13.22 25.79
N SER A 115 -6.09 -13.29 26.59
CA SER A 115 -6.15 -13.49 28.05
C SER A 115 -4.92 -12.86 28.72
N PRO A 116 -4.88 -12.69 30.06
CA PRO A 116 -3.70 -12.21 30.77
C PRO A 116 -2.39 -12.93 30.40
N GLU A 117 -2.47 -14.23 30.13
CA GLU A 117 -1.35 -15.11 29.78
C GLU A 117 -1.05 -15.13 28.27
N ASN A 118 -1.97 -14.63 27.45
CA ASN A 118 -1.88 -14.61 25.99
C ASN A 118 -1.94 -13.16 25.49
N PRO A 119 -0.81 -12.43 25.60
CA PRO A 119 -0.75 -11.03 25.16
C PRO A 119 -1.01 -10.89 23.66
N THR A 120 -1.22 -9.66 23.20
CA THR A 120 -1.24 -9.33 21.77
C THR A 120 0.02 -9.88 21.11
N LYS A 121 -0.17 -10.64 20.03
CA LYS A 121 0.92 -11.26 19.28
C LYS A 121 1.15 -10.45 18.01
N CYS A 122 2.41 -10.11 17.76
CA CYS A 122 2.84 -9.58 16.47
C CYS A 122 3.91 -10.52 15.88
N GLU A 123 3.73 -10.92 14.64
CA GLU A 123 4.68 -11.75 13.90
C GLU A 123 4.82 -11.28 12.45
N PRO A 124 6.07 -11.21 11.92
CA PRO A 124 6.28 -10.75 10.56
C PRO A 124 5.52 -11.57 9.52
N VAL A 125 4.91 -10.89 8.56
CA VAL A 125 4.30 -11.55 7.38
C VAL A 125 5.18 -11.33 6.16
N ILE A 126 5.58 -12.42 5.52
CA ILE A 126 6.38 -12.41 4.29
C ILE A 126 5.65 -13.23 3.24
N ILE A 127 5.33 -12.59 2.11
CA ILE A 127 4.62 -13.19 0.96
C ILE A 127 5.52 -13.14 -0.26
#